data_AF-A0AAN6QLJ0-F1
#
_entry.id   AF-A0AAN6QLJ0-F1
#
_cell.length_a   1.000
_cell.length_b   1.000
_cell.length_c   1.000
_cell.angle_alpha   90.00
_cell.angle_beta   90.00
_cell.angle_gamma   90.00
#
_symmetry.space_group_name_H-M   'P 1'
#
loop_
_entity.id
_entity.type
_entity.pdbx_description
1 polymer ?
#
loop_
_entity_poly.entity_id
_entity_poly.type
_entity_poly.pdbx_seq_one_letter_code
_entity_poly.pdbx_strand_id
1 'polypeptide(L)'
;MASAGVQVDGSSDYWPIYIGRSDGQGYPRLDHNALDPNVVQDMAQLERWLVIIAGHLQMQLGPKDDKKQYKLAEFPKGYELRCSIRDKNKGRDYFLYGHPAGPKSYYRTPGEFALHALWLVSDSTDYNQCPCDICPKYIEAKARQPRGVLVRQPTSGQQPASGQQPASGQQPASGQQPASGQQPASGQQPGPARQPASGQQPAPAQQPAPPQQQPQQPVSLPPGITGLTNVFRIGELVWYKHSLWRLGVIVSIAPKFGAPVTSGPSSDANYNFTLAPLGHALLPQGTHTKESQDLRPFLTFSVPPTHPQMDADLKDKTFDTVDWQSLVLRAAQAPDPPYTLPNVGLEASKMGARAVNDCFSTFNLVHVHDESSVDGTVRHERYNGVYLGAEMICVGDPIRVTPTTPTASPFPPVPQGATLVMLIHEIVVLTRLSQPGAPLEPPTLQFRGNIFYMVRSGTQSLPENVVTPEALGPAFVEEVATRNALQRDKTMAWWWVQYAPGQPHVRGEQDVLGRFYVSEKLMNIIEPGRYQGWVQRNQLEEPPAYLNNRNHSGAGQFVGRRPGRAASLGQVVSVQFVPPPGMVEN
;
A
#
# COMPACT_ATOMS: atom_id res chain seq x y z
N MET A 1 -49.47 -34.77 -34.37
CA MET A 1 -48.34 -34.76 -35.32
C MET A 1 -47.28 -33.70 -35.00
N ALA A 2 -46.62 -33.67 -33.85
CA ALA A 2 -47.10 -33.72 -32.49
C ALA A 2 -46.33 -32.62 -31.74
N SER A 3 -47.06 -31.64 -31.22
CA SER A 3 -46.59 -30.70 -30.22
C SER A 3 -46.16 -31.44 -28.95
N ALA A 4 -45.02 -31.07 -28.37
CA ALA A 4 -44.69 -31.18 -26.94
C ALA A 4 -43.26 -30.63 -26.75
N GLY A 5 -42.98 -29.64 -25.91
CA GLY A 5 -43.83 -28.93 -24.98
C GLY A 5 -43.18 -27.61 -24.59
N VAL A 6 -44.04 -26.69 -24.21
CA VAL A 6 -43.70 -25.56 -23.36
C VAL A 6 -42.96 -26.09 -22.12
N GLN A 7 -41.73 -25.64 -21.92
CA GLN A 7 -41.19 -25.40 -20.58
C GLN A 7 -41.03 -23.89 -20.45
N VAL A 8 -42.13 -23.24 -20.06
CA VAL A 8 -42.07 -22.09 -19.17
C VAL A 8 -41.90 -22.69 -17.78
N ASP A 9 -40.66 -22.88 -17.35
CA ASP A 9 -40.22 -22.51 -16.01
C ASP A 9 -38.71 -22.74 -15.86
N GLY A 10 -38.06 -21.83 -15.14
CA GLY A 10 -36.63 -21.82 -14.90
C GLY A 10 -36.11 -20.42 -15.15
N SER A 11 -36.10 -19.58 -14.11
CA SER A 11 -35.33 -18.34 -14.13
C SER A 11 -33.96 -18.65 -14.71
N SER A 12 -33.59 -17.95 -15.79
CA SER A 12 -32.21 -17.95 -16.22
C SER A 12 -31.43 -17.26 -15.11
N ASP A 13 -30.94 -18.06 -14.17
CA ASP A 13 -30.15 -17.62 -13.02
C ASP A 13 -28.80 -17.12 -13.55
N TYR A 14 -28.83 -15.90 -14.08
CA TYR A 14 -27.64 -15.17 -14.43
C TYR A 14 -26.88 -14.86 -13.16
N TRP A 15 -25.58 -15.15 -13.18
CA TRP A 15 -24.68 -14.73 -12.12
C TRP A 15 -24.41 -13.23 -12.28
N PRO A 16 -24.70 -12.41 -11.26
CA PRO A 16 -24.54 -10.97 -11.37
C PRO A 16 -23.06 -10.58 -11.37
N ILE A 17 -22.66 -9.74 -12.32
CA ILE A 17 -21.37 -9.05 -12.33
C ILE A 17 -21.58 -7.59 -11.91
N TYR A 18 -20.77 -7.13 -10.95
CA TYR A 18 -20.75 -5.74 -10.51
C TYR A 18 -19.48 -5.08 -11.01
N ILE A 19 -19.63 -3.97 -11.73
CA ILE A 19 -18.50 -3.12 -12.12
C ILE A 19 -18.32 -2.07 -11.02
N GLY A 20 -17.30 -2.25 -10.17
CA GLY A 20 -17.10 -1.42 -8.98
C GLY A 20 -16.64 0.02 -9.26
N ARG A 21 -16.19 0.32 -10.49
CA ARG A 21 -15.70 1.63 -10.90
C ARG A 21 -16.52 2.19 -12.06
N SER A 22 -16.79 3.49 -12.02
CA SER A 22 -17.43 4.20 -13.13
C SER A 22 -16.82 5.58 -13.35
N ASP A 23 -16.67 5.95 -14.61
CA ASP A 23 -16.37 7.31 -15.06
C ASP A 23 -17.62 8.05 -15.60
N GLY A 24 -18.79 7.41 -15.50
CA GLY A 24 -20.05 7.92 -16.02
C GLY A 24 -20.44 9.28 -15.44
N GLN A 25 -20.73 10.24 -16.30
CA GLN A 25 -21.02 11.63 -15.89
C GLN A 25 -22.48 11.88 -15.51
N GLY A 26 -23.43 11.02 -15.91
CA GLY A 26 -24.85 11.19 -15.59
C GLY A 26 -25.44 12.49 -16.13
N TYR A 27 -25.50 12.63 -17.45
CA TYR A 27 -25.95 13.87 -18.08
C TYR A 27 -27.46 14.13 -17.88
N PRO A 28 -27.87 15.35 -17.46
CA PRO A 28 -29.27 15.64 -17.15
C PRO A 28 -30.15 15.83 -18.40
N ARG A 29 -29.55 16.08 -19.58
CA ARG A 29 -30.24 16.24 -20.86
C ARG A 29 -29.54 15.42 -21.93
N LEU A 30 -30.27 14.46 -22.48
CA LEU A 30 -29.80 13.54 -23.51
C LEU A 30 -30.74 13.59 -24.72
N ASP A 31 -30.20 13.34 -25.91
CA ASP A 31 -30.93 13.49 -27.17
C ASP A 31 -32.01 12.41 -27.38
N HIS A 32 -31.95 11.30 -26.64
CA HIS A 32 -32.82 10.13 -26.80
C HIS A 32 -33.67 9.86 -25.54
N ASN A 33 -34.80 9.19 -25.74
CA ASN A 33 -35.79 8.93 -24.70
C ASN A 33 -35.26 7.93 -23.66
N ALA A 34 -35.67 8.10 -22.42
CA ALA A 34 -35.48 7.05 -21.41
C ALA A 34 -36.23 5.78 -21.83
N LEU A 35 -35.74 4.63 -21.38
CA LEU A 35 -36.47 3.37 -21.58
C LEU A 35 -37.79 3.41 -20.84
N ASP A 36 -38.85 2.93 -21.49
CA ASP A 36 -40.15 2.76 -20.83
C ASP A 36 -40.23 1.33 -20.25
N PRO A 37 -40.33 1.18 -18.91
CA PRO A 37 -40.39 -0.15 -18.29
C PRO A 37 -41.64 -0.95 -18.70
N ASN A 38 -42.68 -0.28 -19.21
CA ASN A 38 -43.89 -0.95 -19.71
C ASN A 38 -43.74 -1.42 -21.16
N VAL A 39 -42.68 -1.00 -21.86
CA VAL A 39 -42.38 -1.44 -23.23
C VAL A 39 -41.47 -2.66 -23.16
N VAL A 40 -42.05 -3.84 -23.45
CA VAL A 40 -41.34 -5.14 -23.43
C VAL A 40 -40.05 -5.10 -24.26
N GLN A 41 -40.06 -4.43 -25.42
CA GLN A 41 -38.88 -4.31 -26.28
C GLN A 41 -37.72 -3.55 -25.60
N ASP A 42 -38.02 -2.52 -24.81
CA ASP A 42 -37.01 -1.71 -24.12
C ASP A 42 -36.36 -2.51 -23.00
N MET A 43 -37.16 -3.25 -22.23
CA MET A 43 -36.64 -4.13 -21.16
C MET A 43 -35.85 -5.31 -21.72
N ALA A 44 -36.30 -5.91 -22.83
CA ALA A 44 -35.56 -6.97 -23.51
C ALA A 44 -34.21 -6.48 -24.03
N GLN A 45 -34.13 -5.24 -24.52
CA GLN A 45 -32.88 -4.65 -24.98
C GLN A 45 -31.96 -4.26 -23.82
N LEU A 46 -32.50 -3.73 -22.73
CA LEU A 46 -31.73 -3.50 -21.51
C LEU A 46 -31.06 -4.80 -21.02
N GLU A 47 -31.83 -5.87 -20.90
CA GLU A 47 -31.29 -7.18 -20.50
C GLU A 47 -30.24 -7.70 -21.49
N ARG A 48 -30.51 -7.61 -22.79
CA ARG A 48 -29.57 -8.02 -23.83
C ARG A 48 -28.24 -7.27 -23.74
N TRP A 49 -28.27 -5.95 -23.48
CA TRP A 49 -27.05 -5.18 -23.28
C TRP A 49 -26.26 -5.68 -22.08
N LEU A 50 -26.92 -5.83 -20.92
CA LEU A 50 -26.28 -6.29 -19.68
C LEU A 50 -25.67 -7.70 -19.82
N VAL A 51 -26.34 -8.61 -20.53
CA VAL A 51 -25.85 -9.98 -20.79
C VAL A 51 -24.68 -9.97 -21.77
N ILE A 52 -24.76 -9.21 -22.88
CA ILE A 52 -23.66 -9.17 -23.86
C ILE A 52 -22.39 -8.59 -23.25
N ILE A 53 -22.49 -7.51 -22.47
CA ILE A 53 -21.33 -6.92 -21.81
C ILE A 53 -20.73 -7.90 -20.79
N ALA A 54 -21.57 -8.53 -19.96
CA ALA A 54 -21.12 -9.54 -19.01
C ALA A 54 -20.45 -10.74 -19.69
N GLY A 55 -20.96 -11.18 -20.84
CA GLY A 55 -20.34 -12.23 -21.65
C GLY A 55 -18.96 -11.85 -22.17
N HIS A 56 -18.75 -10.59 -22.58
CA HIS A 56 -17.42 -10.11 -22.97
C HIS A 56 -16.46 -10.08 -21.76
N LEU A 57 -16.93 -9.65 -20.60
CA LEU A 57 -16.14 -9.69 -19.37
C LEU A 57 -15.77 -11.12 -18.97
N GLN A 58 -16.73 -12.05 -19.01
CA GLN A 58 -16.49 -13.46 -18.71
C GLN A 58 -15.51 -14.11 -19.69
N MET A 59 -15.61 -13.83 -20.99
CA MET A 59 -14.69 -14.37 -21.99
C MET A 59 -13.24 -13.89 -21.77
N GLN A 60 -13.04 -12.68 -21.26
CA GLN A 60 -11.70 -12.10 -21.07
C GLN A 60 -11.13 -12.34 -19.66
N LEU A 61 -11.98 -12.41 -18.63
CA LEU A 61 -11.58 -12.41 -17.22
C LEU A 61 -12.01 -13.68 -16.46
N GLY A 62 -12.93 -14.46 -17.02
CA GLY A 62 -13.48 -15.65 -16.39
C GLY A 62 -12.62 -16.90 -16.57
N PRO A 63 -12.77 -17.91 -15.69
CA PRO A 63 -12.14 -19.22 -15.86
C PRO A 63 -12.60 -19.91 -17.16
N LYS A 64 -11.68 -20.60 -17.87
CA LYS A 64 -11.94 -21.19 -19.19
C LYS A 64 -13.00 -22.31 -19.21
N ASP A 65 -13.23 -22.97 -18.07
CA ASP A 65 -14.19 -24.06 -17.94
C ASP A 65 -15.52 -23.63 -17.29
N ASP A 66 -15.71 -22.32 -17.11
CA ASP A 66 -16.92 -21.78 -16.48
C ASP A 66 -18.10 -21.75 -17.45
N LYS A 67 -19.09 -22.61 -17.17
CA LYS A 67 -20.33 -22.74 -17.95
C LYS A 67 -21.46 -21.83 -17.47
N LYS A 68 -21.23 -20.98 -16.47
CA LYS A 68 -22.24 -20.06 -15.95
C LYS A 68 -22.59 -18.99 -16.98
N GLN A 69 -23.85 -18.59 -17.00
CA GLN A 69 -24.30 -17.41 -17.72
C GLN A 69 -24.22 -16.21 -16.78
N TYR A 70 -23.70 -15.09 -17.29
CA TYR A 70 -23.50 -13.88 -16.52
C TYR A 70 -24.33 -12.73 -17.07
N LYS A 71 -24.71 -11.82 -16.18
CA LYS A 71 -25.41 -10.57 -16.51
C LYS A 71 -24.87 -9.47 -15.60
N LEU A 72 -24.68 -8.27 -16.14
CA LEU A 72 -24.37 -7.13 -15.30
C LEU A 72 -25.57 -6.86 -14.36
N ALA A 73 -25.31 -6.65 -13.07
CA ALA A 73 -26.36 -6.30 -12.11
C ALA A 73 -27.04 -4.98 -12.50
N GLU A 74 -26.23 -4.01 -12.94
CA GLU A 74 -26.64 -2.72 -13.48
C GLU A 74 -25.51 -2.13 -14.34
N PHE A 75 -25.79 -1.06 -15.08
CA PHE A 75 -24.72 -0.29 -15.73
C PHE A 75 -23.88 0.45 -14.68
N PRO A 76 -22.59 0.71 -14.96
CA PRO A 76 -21.76 1.53 -14.08
C PRO A 76 -22.42 2.89 -13.82
N LYS A 77 -22.29 3.40 -12.58
CA LYS A 77 -22.94 4.64 -12.14
C LYS A 77 -22.76 5.79 -13.14
N GLY A 78 -23.85 6.44 -13.55
CA GLY A 78 -23.80 7.57 -14.50
C GLY A 78 -23.81 7.16 -15.97
N TYR A 79 -23.86 5.86 -16.27
CA TYR A 79 -24.23 5.34 -17.59
C TYR A 79 -25.73 5.02 -17.65
N GLU A 80 -26.36 5.36 -18.77
CA GLU A 80 -27.80 5.15 -18.97
C GLU A 80 -28.10 4.78 -20.43
N LEU A 81 -28.87 3.70 -20.61
CA LEU A 81 -29.33 3.27 -21.92
C LEU A 81 -30.56 4.07 -22.31
N ARG A 82 -30.54 4.64 -23.51
CA ARG A 82 -31.62 5.46 -24.07
C ARG A 82 -32.10 4.87 -25.39
N CYS A 83 -33.35 5.12 -25.76
CA CYS A 83 -33.93 4.65 -27.02
C CYS A 83 -34.30 5.79 -27.97
N SER A 84 -34.06 5.57 -29.26
CA SER A 84 -34.51 6.44 -30.34
C SER A 84 -35.59 5.73 -31.15
N ILE A 85 -36.70 6.41 -31.41
CA ILE A 85 -37.82 5.86 -32.16
C ILE A 85 -37.70 6.36 -33.60
N ARG A 86 -37.35 5.48 -34.54
CA ARG A 86 -37.10 5.85 -35.95
C ARG A 86 -38.39 6.18 -36.71
N ASP A 87 -39.50 5.52 -36.36
CA ASP A 87 -40.89 5.77 -36.80
C ASP A 87 -41.83 4.81 -36.03
N LYS A 88 -43.14 5.06 -35.97
CA LYS A 88 -44.11 4.18 -35.28
C LYS A 88 -44.07 2.70 -35.75
N ASN A 89 -43.58 2.44 -36.96
CA ASN A 89 -43.53 1.09 -37.57
C ASN A 89 -42.11 0.61 -37.98
N LYS A 90 -41.01 1.34 -37.70
CA LYS A 90 -39.66 0.99 -38.22
C LYS A 90 -38.58 0.75 -37.17
N GLY A 91 -38.99 0.33 -35.97
CA GLY A 91 -38.07 -0.15 -34.93
C GLY A 91 -37.44 0.96 -34.09
N ARG A 92 -36.77 0.53 -33.03
CA ARG A 92 -36.12 1.37 -32.02
C ARG A 92 -34.61 1.10 -32.05
N ASP A 93 -33.83 2.16 -31.92
CA ASP A 93 -32.39 2.05 -31.65
C ASP A 93 -32.11 2.29 -30.19
N TYR A 94 -30.99 1.75 -29.71
CA TYR A 94 -30.56 1.88 -28.32
C TYR A 94 -29.12 2.39 -28.28
N PHE A 95 -28.88 3.37 -27.41
CA PHE A 95 -27.60 4.05 -27.27
C PHE A 95 -27.27 4.20 -25.80
N LEU A 96 -26.04 3.83 -25.41
CA LEU A 96 -25.58 3.95 -24.04
C LEU A 96 -24.81 5.25 -23.85
N TYR A 97 -25.35 6.14 -23.03
CA TYR A 97 -24.77 7.43 -22.67
C TYR A 97 -24.01 7.34 -21.37
N GLY A 98 -23.06 8.26 -21.14
CA GLY A 98 -22.38 8.41 -19.85
C GLY A 98 -20.91 8.79 -19.96
N HIS A 99 -20.27 8.54 -21.11
CA HIS A 99 -18.83 8.71 -21.27
C HIS A 99 -18.36 10.18 -21.04
N PRO A 100 -17.22 10.42 -20.35
CA PRO A 100 -16.69 11.76 -20.04
C PRO A 100 -16.47 12.70 -21.23
N ALA A 101 -16.38 12.16 -22.44
CA ALA A 101 -16.24 12.92 -23.68
C ALA A 101 -17.42 13.86 -23.99
N GLY A 102 -18.52 13.79 -23.24
CA GLY A 102 -19.64 14.71 -23.34
C GLY A 102 -20.98 14.02 -23.64
N PRO A 103 -22.10 14.75 -23.52
CA PRO A 103 -23.45 14.21 -23.67
C PRO A 103 -23.77 13.70 -25.09
N LYS A 104 -22.94 14.02 -26.08
CA LYS A 104 -23.07 13.52 -27.47
C LYS A 104 -22.23 12.27 -27.75
N SER A 105 -21.45 11.82 -26.78
CA SER A 105 -20.57 10.66 -26.91
C SER A 105 -21.25 9.45 -26.29
N TYR A 106 -21.84 8.61 -27.15
CA TYR A 106 -22.59 7.42 -26.77
C TYR A 106 -22.12 6.19 -27.54
N TYR A 107 -22.26 5.02 -26.94
CA TYR A 107 -22.00 3.72 -27.57
C TYR A 107 -23.26 3.24 -28.30
N ARG A 108 -23.09 2.72 -29.51
CA ARG A 108 -24.20 2.27 -30.38
C ARG A 108 -24.49 0.78 -30.23
N THR A 109 -23.52 0.02 -29.72
CA THR A 109 -23.66 -1.41 -29.48
C THR A 109 -23.09 -1.78 -28.11
N PRO A 110 -23.57 -2.87 -27.48
CA PRO A 110 -23.02 -3.34 -26.22
C PRO A 110 -21.56 -3.80 -26.34
N GLY A 111 -21.12 -4.25 -27.52
CA GLY A 111 -19.73 -4.64 -27.76
C GLY A 111 -18.76 -3.44 -27.75
N GLU A 112 -19.16 -2.30 -28.32
CA GLU A 112 -18.36 -1.07 -28.25
C GLU A 112 -18.17 -0.61 -26.80
N PHE A 113 -19.23 -0.68 -25.98
CA PHE A 113 -19.11 -0.36 -24.56
C PHE A 113 -18.35 -1.44 -23.78
N ALA A 114 -18.43 -2.71 -24.16
CA ALA A 114 -17.73 -3.79 -23.48
C ALA A 114 -16.21 -3.57 -23.45
N LEU A 115 -15.63 -2.94 -24.47
CA LEU A 115 -14.22 -2.52 -24.48
C LEU A 115 -13.92 -1.48 -23.39
N HIS A 116 -14.82 -0.52 -23.21
CA HIS A 116 -14.73 0.45 -22.12
C HIS A 116 -14.98 -0.18 -20.76
N ALA A 117 -15.94 -1.12 -20.67
CA ALA A 117 -16.24 -1.87 -19.46
C ALA A 117 -15.06 -2.76 -19.02
N LEU A 118 -14.36 -3.41 -19.96
CA LEU A 118 -13.11 -4.14 -19.72
C LEU A 118 -12.04 -3.24 -19.13
N TRP A 119 -11.90 -2.02 -19.67
CA TRP A 119 -11.04 -1.01 -19.08
C TRP A 119 -11.54 -0.59 -17.69
N LEU A 120 -12.84 -0.34 -17.49
CA LEU A 120 -13.42 0.04 -16.20
C LEU A 120 -13.18 -1.00 -15.09
N VAL A 121 -13.15 -2.30 -15.43
CA VAL A 121 -12.81 -3.38 -14.47
C VAL A 121 -11.30 -3.65 -14.36
N SER A 122 -10.48 -3.02 -15.20
CA SER A 122 -9.01 -3.08 -15.09
C SER A 122 -8.47 -2.07 -14.08
N ASP A 123 -7.19 -2.22 -13.70
CA ASP A 123 -6.52 -1.29 -12.79
C ASP A 123 -6.15 0.06 -13.45
N SER A 124 -6.23 0.17 -14.78
CA SER A 124 -5.86 1.41 -15.50
C SER A 124 -6.93 2.48 -15.35
N THR A 125 -6.57 3.70 -14.95
CA THR A 125 -7.42 4.90 -15.02
C THR A 125 -7.00 5.85 -16.15
N ASP A 126 -6.04 5.43 -16.98
CA ASP A 126 -5.57 6.20 -18.13
C ASP A 126 -6.43 5.89 -19.36
N TYR A 127 -7.11 6.90 -19.89
CA TYR A 127 -7.94 6.78 -21.08
C TYR A 127 -7.12 6.37 -22.32
N ASN A 128 -5.80 6.59 -22.35
CA ASN A 128 -4.94 6.14 -23.48
C ASN A 128 -4.82 4.62 -23.55
N GLN A 129 -5.05 3.93 -22.43
CA GLN A 129 -4.99 2.48 -22.33
C GLN A 129 -6.37 1.83 -22.50
N CYS A 130 -7.42 2.64 -22.68
CA CYS A 130 -8.75 2.14 -22.94
C CYS A 130 -8.90 1.79 -24.43
N PRO A 131 -9.29 0.55 -24.78
CA PRO A 131 -9.41 0.12 -26.17
C PRO A 131 -10.71 0.61 -26.85
N CYS A 132 -11.53 1.44 -26.20
CA CYS A 132 -12.80 1.89 -26.77
C CYS A 132 -12.61 3.06 -27.77
N ASP A 133 -13.52 3.20 -28.73
CA ASP A 133 -13.42 4.19 -29.80
C ASP A 133 -13.65 5.65 -29.38
N ILE A 134 -14.15 5.87 -28.15
CA ILE A 134 -14.47 7.21 -27.62
C ILE A 134 -13.26 7.81 -26.89
N CYS A 135 -12.45 6.98 -26.21
CA CYS A 135 -11.32 7.42 -25.39
C CYS A 135 -10.23 8.18 -26.18
N PRO A 136 -9.77 7.74 -27.36
CA PRO A 136 -8.80 8.50 -28.15
C PRO A 136 -9.29 9.91 -28.49
N LYS A 137 -10.56 10.05 -28.91
CA LYS A 137 -11.17 11.33 -29.25
C LYS A 137 -11.32 12.25 -28.04
N TYR A 138 -11.63 11.67 -26.88
CA TYR A 138 -11.70 12.40 -25.61
C TYR A 138 -10.34 13.02 -25.24
N ILE A 139 -9.27 12.25 -25.39
CA ILE A 139 -7.90 12.67 -25.06
C ILE A 139 -7.46 13.78 -26.01
N GLU A 140 -7.68 13.62 -27.31
CA GLU A 140 -7.39 14.65 -28.30
C GLU A 140 -8.16 15.94 -28.03
N ALA A 141 -9.45 15.85 -27.69
CA ALA A 141 -10.27 17.02 -27.35
C ALA A 141 -9.76 17.73 -26.10
N LYS A 142 -9.32 16.98 -25.08
CA LYS A 142 -8.74 17.52 -23.84
C LYS A 142 -7.38 18.18 -24.07
N ALA A 143 -6.57 17.65 -25.00
CA ALA A 143 -5.28 18.21 -25.37
C ALA A 143 -5.39 19.52 -26.18
N ARG A 144 -6.49 19.73 -26.92
CA ARG A 144 -6.75 20.94 -27.72
C ARG A 144 -7.34 22.11 -26.94
N GLN A 145 -7.66 21.94 -25.65
CA GLN A 145 -8.12 23.06 -24.81
C GLN A 145 -6.92 23.90 -24.35
N PRO A 146 -6.89 25.22 -24.62
CA PRO A 146 -5.82 26.08 -24.11
C PRO A 146 -5.87 26.09 -22.57
N ARG A 147 -4.71 25.83 -21.92
CA ARG A 147 -4.54 25.97 -20.47
C ARG A 147 -4.71 27.44 -20.09
N GLY A 148 -5.95 27.84 -19.81
CA GLY A 148 -6.32 29.16 -19.33
C GLY A 148 -7.30 29.06 -18.17
N VAL A 149 -6.84 29.48 -16.99
CA VAL A 149 -7.58 29.70 -15.73
C VAL A 149 -8.04 28.44 -15.00
N LEU A 150 -7.49 28.28 -13.79
CA LEU A 150 -8.01 27.45 -12.70
C LEU A 150 -9.47 27.84 -12.41
N VAL A 151 -10.42 27.23 -13.11
CA VAL A 151 -11.80 27.12 -12.62
C VAL A 151 -11.82 25.91 -11.70
N ARG A 152 -11.77 26.20 -10.39
CA ARG A 152 -12.20 25.24 -9.36
C ARG A 152 -13.59 24.74 -9.73
N GLN A 153 -13.72 23.45 -9.97
CA GLN A 153 -15.00 22.78 -10.07
C GLN A 153 -15.63 22.75 -8.66
N PRO A 154 -16.78 23.39 -8.40
CA PRO A 154 -17.44 23.31 -7.11
C PRO A 154 -18.19 21.98 -7.01
N THR A 155 -17.97 21.26 -5.92
CA THR A 155 -18.87 20.23 -5.43
C THR A 155 -20.23 20.87 -5.12
N SER A 156 -21.28 20.31 -5.72
CA SER A 156 -22.67 20.65 -5.42
C SER A 156 -23.07 20.14 -4.05
N GLY A 157 -23.68 21.02 -3.24
CA GLY A 157 -24.63 20.62 -2.22
C GLY A 157 -24.53 21.38 -0.90
N GLN A 158 -25.01 22.63 -0.84
CA GLN A 158 -25.92 23.12 0.20
C GLN A 158 -26.71 24.32 -0.33
N GLN A 159 -28.03 24.33 -0.09
CA GLN A 159 -28.94 25.40 -0.45
C GLN A 159 -28.74 26.66 0.41
N PRO A 160 -29.12 27.86 -0.09
CA PRO A 160 -28.95 29.12 0.61
C PRO A 160 -30.12 29.42 1.56
N ALA A 161 -29.80 29.91 2.77
CA ALA A 161 -30.75 30.64 3.60
C ALA A 161 -30.49 32.15 3.50
N SER A 162 -31.60 32.87 3.37
CA SER A 162 -31.78 34.29 3.12
C SER A 162 -31.26 35.21 4.24
N GLY A 163 -30.98 36.46 3.87
CA GLY A 163 -30.24 37.44 4.65
C GLY A 163 -30.93 38.01 5.90
N GLN A 164 -30.16 38.80 6.66
CA GLN A 164 -30.51 40.14 7.13
C GLN A 164 -29.24 40.93 7.52
N GLN A 165 -29.36 42.25 7.44
CA GLN A 165 -28.33 43.30 7.56
C GLN A 165 -27.70 43.45 8.96
N PRO A 166 -26.56 44.18 9.07
CA PRO A 166 -25.86 44.41 10.34
C PRO A 166 -26.43 45.62 11.10
N ALA A 167 -26.42 45.55 12.43
CA ALA A 167 -26.58 46.71 13.30
C ALA A 167 -25.45 46.79 14.33
N SER A 168 -24.91 48.00 14.41
CA SER A 168 -23.84 48.52 15.24
C SER A 168 -24.15 48.57 16.74
N GLY A 169 -23.10 48.43 17.55
CA GLY A 169 -22.84 49.39 18.64
C GLY A 169 -22.77 48.85 20.07
N GLN A 170 -21.70 49.29 20.74
CA GLN A 170 -21.52 49.53 22.18
C GLN A 170 -20.81 48.45 23.03
N GLN A 171 -19.53 48.72 23.30
CA GLN A 171 -18.88 48.60 24.62
C GLN A 171 -19.23 49.84 25.48
N PRO A 172 -18.80 49.96 26.76
CA PRO A 172 -18.21 48.99 27.71
C PRO A 172 -18.87 49.06 29.13
N ALA A 173 -18.43 48.21 30.08
CA ALA A 173 -17.80 48.63 31.36
C ALA A 173 -17.95 47.63 32.53
N SER A 174 -16.78 47.17 33.01
CA SER A 174 -16.26 47.06 34.39
C SER A 174 -17.11 46.64 35.61
N GLY A 175 -16.47 45.78 36.43
CA GLY A 175 -16.66 45.61 37.88
C GLY A 175 -17.18 44.21 38.24
N GLN A 176 -16.68 43.44 39.20
CA GLN A 176 -15.73 43.65 40.29
C GLN A 176 -15.09 42.29 40.69
N GLN A 177 -14.01 42.36 41.46
CA GLN A 177 -13.25 41.26 42.05
C GLN A 177 -14.01 40.47 43.15
N PRO A 178 -13.49 39.29 43.54
CA PRO A 178 -14.24 38.26 44.28
C PRO A 178 -14.12 38.39 45.80
N ALA A 179 -15.15 37.90 46.50
CA ALA A 179 -15.12 37.68 47.94
C ALA A 179 -14.93 36.18 48.28
N SER A 180 -14.15 35.99 49.32
CA SER A 180 -13.56 34.79 49.89
C SER A 180 -14.49 33.86 50.67
N GLY A 181 -14.15 32.57 50.64
CA GLY A 181 -14.06 31.73 51.84
C GLY A 181 -15.24 30.79 52.13
N GLN A 182 -14.95 29.49 52.25
CA GLN A 182 -14.95 28.79 53.55
C GLN A 182 -14.30 27.40 53.45
N GLN A 183 -13.65 27.03 54.56
CA GLN A 183 -12.90 25.80 54.82
C GLN A 183 -13.82 24.60 55.17
N PRO A 184 -13.28 23.35 55.14
CA PRO A 184 -14.04 22.12 55.29
C PRO A 184 -14.23 21.66 56.75
N ALA A 185 -15.29 20.87 56.99
CA ALA A 185 -15.53 20.18 58.26
C ALA A 185 -15.04 18.72 58.21
N SER A 186 -14.54 18.29 59.36
CA SER A 186 -13.83 17.05 59.68
C SER A 186 -14.72 15.85 60.06
N GLY A 187 -14.37 14.68 59.52
CA GLY A 187 -14.09 13.42 60.24
C GLY A 187 -15.22 12.59 60.87
N GLN A 188 -15.24 11.28 60.58
CA GLN A 188 -15.44 10.18 61.55
C GLN A 188 -14.91 8.82 61.02
N GLN A 189 -14.34 8.02 61.93
CA GLN A 189 -14.03 6.57 61.89
C GLN A 189 -14.21 6.04 63.34
N PRO A 190 -14.14 4.72 63.65
CA PRO A 190 -14.59 3.50 62.96
C PRO A 190 -15.34 2.51 63.91
N GLY A 191 -15.76 1.33 63.42
CA GLY A 191 -16.27 0.20 64.24
C GLY A 191 -16.31 -1.15 63.50
N PRO A 192 -16.35 -2.30 64.21
CA PRO A 192 -15.45 -3.44 63.93
C PRO A 192 -16.06 -4.70 63.25
N ALA A 193 -15.16 -5.67 63.02
CA ALA A 193 -15.20 -6.88 62.18
C ALA A 193 -16.28 -7.96 62.45
N ARG A 194 -16.51 -8.79 61.42
CA ARG A 194 -16.95 -10.20 61.52
C ARG A 194 -16.31 -11.09 60.43
N GLN A 195 -15.71 -12.21 60.83
CA GLN A 195 -15.61 -13.49 60.08
C GLN A 195 -16.84 -14.36 60.46
N PRO A 196 -17.20 -15.52 59.84
CA PRO A 196 -16.44 -16.52 59.04
C PRO A 196 -17.17 -16.88 57.69
N ALA A 197 -16.79 -17.82 56.81
CA ALA A 197 -16.46 -19.24 56.98
C ALA A 197 -15.86 -19.88 55.70
N SER A 198 -15.24 -21.02 55.93
CA SER A 198 -14.64 -21.98 54.98
C SER A 198 -15.67 -22.86 54.26
N GLY A 199 -15.39 -23.19 52.99
CA GLY A 199 -15.86 -24.41 52.34
C GLY A 199 -16.46 -24.22 50.94
N GLN A 200 -15.74 -24.63 49.90
CA GLN A 200 -16.10 -25.74 48.99
C GLN A 200 -15.15 -25.77 47.78
N GLN A 201 -14.57 -26.93 47.50
CA GLN A 201 -13.84 -27.24 46.27
C GLN A 201 -14.82 -27.32 45.09
N PRO A 202 -14.49 -26.76 43.91
CA PRO A 202 -15.16 -27.12 42.67
C PRO A 202 -14.61 -28.45 42.11
N ALA A 203 -15.52 -29.27 41.60
CA ALA A 203 -15.27 -30.55 40.93
C ALA A 203 -14.35 -30.42 39.69
N PRO A 204 -13.67 -31.51 39.27
CA PRO A 204 -12.78 -31.48 38.12
C PRO A 204 -13.55 -31.20 36.82
N ALA A 205 -13.10 -30.19 36.08
CA ALA A 205 -13.61 -29.86 34.76
C ALA A 205 -13.35 -30.99 33.76
N GLN A 206 -14.40 -31.36 33.01
CA GLN A 206 -14.30 -32.23 31.84
C GLN A 206 -13.38 -31.59 30.79
N GLN A 207 -12.55 -32.43 30.17
CA GLN A 207 -11.63 -32.06 29.10
C GLN A 207 -12.37 -31.40 27.92
N PRO A 208 -11.88 -30.28 27.37
CA PRO A 208 -12.36 -29.79 26.08
C PRO A 208 -11.89 -30.73 24.96
N ALA A 209 -12.83 -31.14 24.11
CA ALA A 209 -12.55 -31.79 22.84
C ALA A 209 -11.67 -30.89 21.93
N PRO A 210 -10.88 -31.48 21.00
CA PRO A 210 -9.97 -30.72 20.15
C PRO A 210 -10.74 -29.72 19.27
N PRO A 211 -10.18 -28.51 19.02
CA PRO A 211 -10.88 -27.49 18.24
C PRO A 211 -11.06 -27.97 16.80
N GLN A 212 -12.32 -27.99 16.36
CA GLN A 212 -12.67 -28.07 14.96
C GLN A 212 -12.01 -26.89 14.22
N GLN A 213 -11.24 -27.23 13.19
CA GLN A 213 -10.65 -26.27 12.26
C GLN A 213 -11.76 -25.40 11.66
N GLN A 214 -11.80 -24.12 12.04
CA GLN A 214 -12.53 -23.13 11.26
C GLN A 214 -11.88 -23.04 9.87
N PRO A 215 -12.67 -22.91 8.79
CA PRO A 215 -12.11 -22.67 7.46
C PRO A 215 -11.24 -21.40 7.52
N GLN A 216 -9.96 -21.53 7.20
CA GLN A 216 -9.07 -20.38 7.05
C GLN A 216 -9.68 -19.44 6.00
N GLN A 217 -10.08 -18.24 6.43
CA GLN A 217 -10.38 -17.16 5.50
C GLN A 217 -9.11 -16.89 4.67
N PRO A 218 -9.19 -16.75 3.34
CA PRO A 218 -8.02 -16.40 2.54
C PRO A 218 -7.47 -15.06 3.03
N VAL A 219 -6.21 -15.05 3.46
CA VAL A 219 -5.52 -13.84 3.90
C VAL A 219 -5.47 -12.87 2.72
N SER A 220 -6.24 -11.78 2.79
CA SER A 220 -6.19 -10.73 1.78
C SER A 220 -4.82 -10.04 1.86
N LEU A 221 -4.07 -10.06 0.76
CA LEU A 221 -2.77 -9.39 0.68
C LEU A 221 -2.94 -7.87 0.84
N PRO A 222 -2.03 -7.19 1.54
CA PRO A 222 -2.02 -5.73 1.56
C PRO A 222 -1.85 -5.14 0.14
N PRO A 223 -2.42 -3.96 -0.14
CA PRO A 223 -2.29 -3.27 -1.43
C PRO A 223 -0.83 -3.13 -1.88
N GLY A 224 -0.53 -3.46 -3.15
CA GLY A 224 0.81 -3.32 -3.71
C GLY A 224 1.79 -4.45 -3.37
N ILE A 225 1.30 -5.52 -2.73
CA ILE A 225 2.07 -6.74 -2.43
C ILE A 225 1.58 -7.90 -3.31
N THR A 226 2.50 -8.62 -3.94
CA THR A 226 2.21 -9.80 -4.77
C THR A 226 2.36 -11.13 -4.01
N GLY A 227 2.87 -11.08 -2.78
CA GLY A 227 2.95 -12.18 -1.83
C GLY A 227 3.61 -11.74 -0.52
N LEU A 228 3.21 -12.32 0.62
CA LEU A 228 3.71 -11.92 1.95
C LEU A 228 5.23 -12.09 2.09
N THR A 229 5.80 -13.07 1.38
CA THR A 229 7.23 -13.38 1.38
C THR A 229 7.95 -12.93 0.11
N ASN A 230 7.27 -12.27 -0.83
CA ASN A 230 7.92 -11.70 -2.02
C ASN A 230 8.85 -10.55 -1.62
N VAL A 231 9.95 -10.43 -2.36
CA VAL A 231 11.00 -9.47 -2.10
C VAL A 231 10.52 -8.06 -2.46
N PHE A 232 9.88 -7.89 -3.61
CA PHE A 232 9.61 -6.57 -4.17
C PHE A 232 8.14 -6.14 -4.02
N ARG A 233 7.92 -4.88 -3.64
CA ARG A 233 6.58 -4.28 -3.47
C ARG A 233 6.45 -2.96 -4.24
N ILE A 234 5.22 -2.58 -4.58
CA ILE A 234 4.97 -1.30 -5.27
C ILE A 234 5.36 -0.15 -4.36
N GLY A 235 6.05 0.84 -4.92
CA GLY A 235 6.54 2.03 -4.25
C GLY A 235 7.91 1.87 -3.60
N GLU A 236 8.51 0.68 -3.59
CA GLU A 236 9.86 0.48 -3.05
C GLU A 236 10.94 1.05 -3.96
N LEU A 237 12.01 1.58 -3.35
CA LEU A 237 13.25 1.87 -4.06
C LEU A 237 14.00 0.57 -4.30
N VAL A 238 14.57 0.43 -5.50
CA VAL A 238 15.36 -0.73 -5.90
C VAL A 238 16.56 -0.32 -6.72
N TRP A 239 17.58 -1.16 -6.72
CA TRP A 239 18.57 -1.15 -7.77
C TRP A 239 18.07 -2.00 -8.92
N TYR A 240 18.22 -1.51 -10.15
CA TYR A 240 17.91 -2.28 -11.35
C TYR A 240 19.08 -2.29 -12.33
N LYS A 241 19.23 -3.42 -13.01
CA LYS A 241 20.27 -3.65 -13.99
C LYS A 241 19.87 -3.07 -15.34
N HIS A 242 20.68 -2.16 -15.85
CA HIS A 242 20.65 -1.72 -17.25
C HIS A 242 21.99 -2.10 -17.89
N SER A 243 22.76 -1.15 -18.43
CA SER A 243 24.19 -1.34 -18.73
C SER A 243 25.05 -1.37 -17.46
N LEU A 244 24.62 -0.62 -16.45
CA LEU A 244 25.16 -0.55 -15.10
C LEU A 244 23.98 -0.55 -14.11
N TRP A 245 24.25 -0.76 -12.83
CA TRP A 245 23.23 -0.61 -11.79
C TRP A 245 22.72 0.84 -11.74
N ARG A 246 21.39 0.98 -11.64
CA ARG A 246 20.68 2.25 -11.55
C ARG A 246 19.66 2.19 -10.42
N LEU A 247 19.25 3.35 -9.93
CA LEU A 247 18.25 3.48 -8.88
C LEU A 247 16.90 3.74 -9.52
N GLY A 248 15.88 3.00 -9.09
CA GLY A 248 14.50 3.14 -9.55
C GLY A 248 13.49 2.98 -8.41
N VAL A 249 12.26 3.39 -8.65
CA VAL A 249 11.11 3.06 -7.81
C VAL A 249 10.18 2.13 -8.58
N ILE A 250 9.67 1.10 -7.92
CA ILE A 250 8.65 0.22 -8.51
C ILE A 250 7.33 0.98 -8.57
N VAL A 251 6.81 1.24 -9.77
CA VAL A 251 5.54 1.93 -9.97
C VAL A 251 4.39 0.99 -10.31
N SER A 252 4.70 -0.20 -10.84
CA SER A 252 3.71 -1.27 -11.01
C SER A 252 4.36 -2.63 -11.05
N ILE A 253 3.58 -3.66 -10.67
CA ILE A 253 3.96 -5.07 -10.78
C ILE A 253 2.84 -5.78 -11.53
N ALA A 254 3.18 -6.47 -12.61
CA ALA A 254 2.22 -7.18 -13.44
C ALA A 254 2.61 -8.66 -13.55
N PRO A 255 1.66 -9.61 -13.46
CA PRO A 255 1.96 -11.02 -13.67
C PRO A 255 2.45 -11.25 -15.11
N LYS A 256 3.41 -12.16 -15.28
CA LYS A 256 3.84 -12.63 -16.59
C LYS A 256 2.75 -13.45 -17.24
N PHE A 257 2.62 -13.35 -18.56
CA PHE A 257 1.68 -14.15 -19.32
C PHE A 257 1.96 -15.65 -19.11
N GLY A 258 0.92 -16.42 -18.73
CA GLY A 258 1.05 -17.85 -18.47
C GLY A 258 1.75 -18.23 -17.16
N ALA A 259 2.04 -17.27 -16.27
CA ALA A 259 2.56 -17.58 -14.95
C ALA A 259 1.57 -18.51 -14.19
N PRO A 260 2.08 -19.56 -13.53
CA PRO A 260 1.22 -20.52 -12.85
C PRO A 260 0.44 -19.83 -11.73
N VAL A 261 -0.89 -19.93 -11.78
CA VAL A 261 -1.77 -19.55 -10.67
C VAL A 261 -1.73 -20.70 -9.65
N THR A 262 -0.65 -20.79 -8.89
CA THR A 262 -0.52 -21.81 -7.84
C THR A 262 -1.04 -21.28 -6.52
N SER A 263 -1.64 -22.17 -5.73
CA SER A 263 -1.97 -21.97 -4.31
C SER A 263 -0.74 -22.03 -3.38
N GLY A 264 0.47 -22.02 -3.94
CA GLY A 264 1.74 -22.04 -3.21
C GLY A 264 2.31 -20.63 -3.02
N PRO A 265 3.46 -20.47 -2.33
CA PRO A 265 4.09 -19.16 -2.17
C PRO A 265 4.41 -18.59 -3.54
N SER A 266 3.82 -17.43 -3.85
CA SER A 266 4.15 -16.67 -5.04
C SER A 266 5.64 -16.40 -5.08
N SER A 267 6.22 -16.35 -6.27
CA SER A 267 7.61 -15.99 -6.49
C SER A 267 7.67 -14.72 -7.32
N ASP A 268 8.61 -13.83 -7.00
CA ASP A 268 8.88 -12.62 -7.80
C ASP A 268 9.21 -12.96 -9.26
N ALA A 269 9.68 -14.18 -9.56
CA ALA A 269 9.95 -14.65 -10.91
C ALA A 269 8.70 -14.68 -11.82
N ASN A 270 7.50 -14.73 -11.23
CA ASN A 270 6.22 -14.75 -11.94
C ASN A 270 5.75 -13.36 -12.39
N TYR A 271 6.49 -12.30 -12.06
CA TYR A 271 6.08 -10.93 -12.29
C TYR A 271 7.09 -10.12 -13.11
N ASN A 272 6.56 -9.13 -13.81
CA ASN A 272 7.29 -8.05 -14.43
C ASN A 272 7.11 -6.79 -13.58
N PHE A 273 8.21 -6.06 -13.38
CA PHE A 273 8.28 -4.88 -12.52
C PHE A 273 8.51 -3.65 -13.40
N THR A 274 7.59 -2.70 -13.37
CA THR A 274 7.77 -1.42 -14.05
C THR A 274 8.41 -0.44 -13.09
N LEU A 275 9.54 0.13 -13.49
CA LEU A 275 10.35 1.04 -12.71
C LEU A 275 10.34 2.45 -13.31
N ALA A 276 10.25 3.44 -12.44
CA ALA A 276 10.62 4.81 -12.78
C ALA A 276 12.05 5.09 -12.32
N PRO A 277 12.97 5.52 -13.21
CA PRO A 277 14.32 5.89 -12.81
C PRO A 277 14.33 7.06 -11.83
N LEU A 278 15.21 6.99 -10.82
CA LEU A 278 15.48 8.12 -9.96
C LEU A 278 16.36 9.15 -10.69
N GLY A 279 16.10 10.43 -10.46
CA GLY A 279 16.76 11.55 -11.11
C GLY A 279 16.17 12.87 -10.63
N HIS A 280 16.00 13.82 -11.56
CA HIS A 280 15.24 15.04 -11.33
C HIS A 280 14.22 15.21 -12.45
N ALA A 281 13.01 15.70 -12.16
CA ALA A 281 11.93 15.83 -13.14
C ALA A 281 12.27 16.72 -14.36
N LEU A 282 13.23 17.64 -14.21
CA LEU A 282 13.77 18.45 -15.32
C LEU A 282 14.54 17.64 -16.36
N LEU A 283 14.97 16.43 -16.02
CA LEU A 283 15.68 15.49 -16.89
C LEU A 283 14.84 14.21 -17.01
N PRO A 284 13.69 14.27 -17.71
CA PRO A 284 12.72 13.19 -17.70
C PRO A 284 13.29 11.91 -18.31
N GLN A 285 13.06 10.79 -17.61
CA GLN A 285 13.45 9.46 -18.07
C GLN A 285 12.19 8.57 -18.20
N GLY A 286 12.15 7.76 -19.25
CA GLY A 286 11.07 6.79 -19.46
C GLY A 286 11.12 5.65 -18.44
N THR A 287 9.98 4.98 -18.24
CA THR A 287 9.90 3.79 -17.38
C THR A 287 10.59 2.58 -18.01
N HIS A 288 11.03 1.65 -17.18
CA HIS A 288 11.61 0.38 -17.61
C HIS A 288 10.90 -0.81 -17.01
N THR A 289 10.57 -1.80 -17.83
CA THR A 289 10.08 -3.09 -17.35
C THR A 289 11.27 -4.04 -17.13
N LYS A 290 11.29 -4.70 -15.96
CA LYS A 290 12.37 -5.59 -15.51
C LYS A 290 11.81 -6.86 -14.90
N GLU A 291 12.62 -7.90 -14.91
CA GLU A 291 12.36 -9.14 -14.17
C GLU A 291 13.08 -9.10 -12.82
N SER A 292 12.63 -9.91 -11.86
CA SER A 292 13.19 -9.94 -10.50
C SER A 292 14.71 -10.19 -10.44
N GLN A 293 15.26 -10.97 -11.38
CA GLN A 293 16.70 -11.25 -11.48
C GLN A 293 17.55 -10.00 -11.77
N ASP A 294 16.96 -8.98 -12.41
CA ASP A 294 17.59 -7.71 -12.74
C ASP A 294 17.41 -6.67 -11.63
N LEU A 295 16.79 -7.03 -10.51
CA LEU A 295 16.53 -6.14 -9.38
C LEU A 295 17.33 -6.52 -8.15
N ARG A 296 17.60 -5.55 -7.29
CA ARG A 296 18.06 -5.79 -5.91
C ARG A 296 17.29 -4.88 -4.96
N PRO A 297 16.93 -5.36 -3.75
CA PRO A 297 16.48 -4.47 -2.68
C PRO A 297 17.43 -3.29 -2.51
N PHE A 298 16.90 -2.12 -2.16
CA PHE A 298 17.72 -0.91 -2.01
C PHE A 298 18.94 -1.11 -1.10
N LEU A 299 18.74 -1.84 0.01
CA LEU A 299 19.77 -2.10 1.02
C LEU A 299 20.85 -3.09 0.57
N THR A 300 20.80 -3.64 -0.65
CA THR A 300 21.88 -4.50 -1.16
C THR A 300 23.15 -3.72 -1.44
N PHE A 301 23.06 -2.45 -1.85
CA PHE A 301 24.23 -1.61 -2.14
C PHE A 301 24.12 -0.24 -1.47
N SER A 302 25.26 0.33 -1.10
CA SER A 302 25.33 1.71 -0.62
C SER A 302 25.23 2.69 -1.79
N VAL A 303 24.47 3.77 -1.62
CA VAL A 303 24.44 4.85 -2.62
C VAL A 303 25.77 5.61 -2.59
N PRO A 304 26.52 5.69 -3.70
CA PRO A 304 27.79 6.41 -3.73
C PRO A 304 27.64 7.90 -3.34
N PRO A 305 28.69 8.53 -2.77
CA PRO A 305 28.69 9.96 -2.55
C PRO A 305 28.55 10.73 -3.87
N THR A 306 28.24 12.02 -3.76
CA THR A 306 28.24 12.90 -4.93
C THR A 306 29.64 13.01 -5.52
N HIS A 307 29.73 13.22 -6.84
CA HIS A 307 31.04 13.32 -7.49
C HIS A 307 31.73 14.66 -7.14
N PRO A 308 33.03 14.66 -6.73
CA PRO A 308 33.72 15.87 -6.27
C PRO A 308 33.73 17.05 -7.26
N GLN A 309 33.69 16.75 -8.55
CA GLN A 309 33.59 17.76 -9.62
C GLN A 309 32.35 18.67 -9.51
N MET A 310 31.31 18.22 -8.81
CA MET A 310 30.06 18.96 -8.59
C MET A 310 29.92 19.46 -7.14
N ASP A 311 30.96 19.37 -6.30
CA ASP A 311 30.89 19.76 -4.89
C ASP A 311 30.52 21.24 -4.70
N ALA A 312 30.99 22.13 -5.58
CA ALA A 312 30.64 23.55 -5.52
C ALA A 312 29.12 23.78 -5.58
N ASP A 313 28.40 22.90 -6.28
CA ASP A 313 26.97 22.99 -6.49
C ASP A 313 26.16 22.10 -5.52
N LEU A 314 26.72 20.97 -5.06
CA LEU A 314 25.98 19.91 -4.36
C LEU A 314 26.39 19.67 -2.90
N LYS A 315 27.61 20.03 -2.51
CA LYS A 315 28.13 19.74 -1.18
C LYS A 315 27.29 20.43 -0.11
N ASP A 316 27.02 19.72 0.99
CA ASP A 316 26.23 20.18 2.13
C ASP A 316 24.79 20.62 1.79
N LYS A 317 24.28 20.26 0.61
CA LYS A 317 22.90 20.52 0.19
C LYS A 317 22.05 19.25 0.24
N THR A 318 20.76 19.44 0.49
CA THR A 318 19.73 18.41 0.30
C THR A 318 19.21 18.44 -1.13
N PHE A 319 18.55 17.36 -1.57
CA PHE A 319 17.93 17.31 -2.90
C PHE A 319 16.99 18.50 -3.16
N ASP A 320 16.20 18.91 -2.16
CA ASP A 320 15.23 20.01 -2.29
C ASP A 320 15.88 21.41 -2.33
N THR A 321 17.13 21.54 -1.87
CA THR A 321 17.86 22.83 -1.78
C THR A 321 18.83 23.08 -2.94
N VAL A 322 19.07 22.09 -3.79
CA VAL A 322 19.93 22.25 -4.97
C VAL A 322 19.16 23.03 -6.04
N ASP A 323 19.82 24.01 -6.66
CA ASP A 323 19.30 24.71 -7.83
C ASP A 323 19.49 23.86 -9.10
N TRP A 324 18.65 22.84 -9.24
CA TRP A 324 18.69 21.90 -10.36
C TRP A 324 18.51 22.60 -11.71
N GLN A 325 17.72 23.67 -11.77
CA GLN A 325 17.48 24.42 -12.99
C GLN A 325 18.78 25.04 -13.51
N SER A 326 19.55 25.70 -12.63
CA SER A 326 20.85 26.27 -13.01
C SER A 326 21.85 25.21 -13.45
N LEU A 327 21.89 24.03 -12.80
CA LEU A 327 22.78 22.94 -13.21
C LEU A 327 22.43 22.39 -14.59
N VAL A 328 21.14 22.17 -14.85
CA VAL A 328 20.65 21.69 -16.14
C VAL A 328 20.95 22.71 -17.25
N LEU A 329 20.68 24.00 -17.00
CA LEU A 329 20.97 25.06 -17.97
C LEU A 329 22.48 25.16 -18.28
N ARG A 330 23.32 25.13 -17.24
CA ARG A 330 24.79 25.19 -17.39
C ARG A 330 25.31 23.99 -18.19
N ALA A 331 24.86 22.78 -17.86
CA ALA A 331 25.26 21.55 -18.53
C ALA A 331 24.78 21.47 -20.00
N ALA A 332 23.67 22.14 -20.33
CA ALA A 332 23.11 22.12 -21.69
C ALA A 332 23.63 23.24 -22.60
N GLN A 333 23.98 24.40 -22.05
CA GLN A 333 24.18 25.63 -22.83
C GLN A 333 25.56 26.27 -22.70
N ALA A 334 26.38 25.89 -21.72
CA ALA A 334 27.72 26.46 -21.59
C ALA A 334 28.62 25.99 -22.76
N PRO A 335 29.48 26.87 -23.32
CA PRO A 335 30.41 26.49 -24.38
C PRO A 335 31.39 25.37 -23.99
N ASP A 336 31.79 25.32 -22.71
CA ASP A 336 32.63 24.28 -22.13
C ASP A 336 32.09 23.95 -20.72
N PRO A 337 31.06 23.09 -20.63
CA PRO A 337 30.42 22.81 -19.35
C PRO A 337 31.32 21.92 -18.48
N PRO A 338 31.45 22.21 -17.18
CA PRO A 338 32.25 21.39 -16.28
C PRO A 338 31.69 19.97 -16.08
N TYR A 339 30.47 19.69 -16.52
CA TYR A 339 29.80 18.39 -16.44
C TYR A 339 28.65 18.31 -17.46
N THR A 340 28.27 17.10 -17.85
CA THR A 340 27.20 16.87 -18.84
C THR A 340 25.83 16.67 -18.21
N LEU A 341 24.75 16.75 -18.99
CA LEU A 341 23.38 16.44 -18.52
C LEU A 341 23.27 15.03 -17.88
N PRO A 342 23.85 13.96 -18.46
CA PRO A 342 23.92 12.66 -17.79
C PRO A 342 24.60 12.69 -16.42
N ASN A 343 25.65 13.51 -16.23
CA ASN A 343 26.28 13.66 -14.91
C ASN A 343 25.30 14.30 -13.91
N VAL A 344 24.61 15.38 -14.30
CA VAL A 344 23.60 16.03 -13.46
C VAL A 344 22.49 15.05 -13.07
N GLY A 345 21.97 14.28 -14.04
CA GLY A 345 20.94 13.27 -13.79
C GLY A 345 21.42 12.16 -12.84
N LEU A 346 22.67 11.73 -12.96
CA LEU A 346 23.28 10.75 -12.07
C LEU A 346 23.40 11.29 -10.63
N GLU A 347 23.87 12.52 -10.44
CA GLU A 347 23.97 13.12 -9.10
C GLU A 347 22.59 13.35 -8.48
N ALA A 348 21.60 13.77 -9.28
CA ALA A 348 20.20 13.86 -8.85
C ALA A 348 19.67 12.52 -8.37
N SER A 349 19.95 11.43 -9.08
CA SER A 349 19.51 10.08 -8.68
C SER A 349 20.07 9.65 -7.32
N LYS A 350 21.34 9.96 -7.03
CA LYS A 350 21.99 9.64 -5.76
C LYS A 350 21.42 10.46 -4.61
N MET A 351 21.28 11.77 -4.81
CA MET A 351 20.72 12.68 -3.79
C MET A 351 19.25 12.37 -3.52
N GLY A 352 18.47 12.10 -4.56
CA GLY A 352 17.07 11.75 -4.45
C GLY A 352 16.84 10.43 -3.72
N ALA A 353 17.67 9.41 -3.98
CA ALA A 353 17.60 8.14 -3.26
C ALA A 353 17.82 8.30 -1.76
N ARG A 354 18.80 9.13 -1.35
CA ARG A 354 19.03 9.47 0.06
C ARG A 354 17.84 10.25 0.65
N ALA A 355 17.37 11.27 -0.05
CA ALA A 355 16.23 12.08 0.41
C ALA A 355 14.96 11.24 0.65
N VAL A 356 14.67 10.29 -0.26
CA VAL A 356 13.55 9.36 -0.09
C VAL A 356 13.81 8.40 1.07
N ASN A 357 15.01 7.83 1.18
CA ASN A 357 15.37 6.90 2.27
C ASN A 357 15.30 7.54 3.67
N ASP A 358 15.59 8.84 3.74
CA ASP A 358 15.69 9.61 4.98
C ASP A 358 14.32 10.18 5.45
N CYS A 359 13.20 9.76 4.85
CA CYS A 359 11.85 10.11 5.29
C CYS A 359 10.93 8.88 5.42
N PHE A 360 9.72 9.07 5.94
CA PHE A 360 8.66 8.06 5.84
C PHE A 360 7.31 8.67 5.47
N SER A 361 6.41 7.85 4.96
CA SER A 361 5.00 8.21 4.72
C SER A 361 4.09 7.03 5.07
N THR A 362 2.94 7.31 5.65
CA THR A 362 1.99 6.30 6.18
C THR A 362 0.79 6.15 5.25
N PHE A 363 0.17 4.97 5.26
CA PHE A 363 -1.05 4.70 4.51
C PHE A 363 -2.04 3.84 5.31
N ASN A 364 -3.31 3.92 4.91
CA ASN A 364 -4.43 3.19 5.51
C ASN A 364 -4.55 3.45 7.02
N LEU A 365 -4.86 4.70 7.38
CA LEU A 365 -5.20 5.09 8.75
C LEU A 365 -6.39 4.26 9.26
N VAL A 366 -6.21 3.63 10.43
CA VAL A 366 -7.18 2.72 11.04
C VAL A 366 -7.92 3.40 12.19
N HIS A 367 -7.17 4.06 13.07
CA HIS A 367 -7.69 4.58 14.31
C HIS A 367 -6.89 5.79 14.79
N VAL A 368 -7.59 6.76 15.37
CA VAL A 368 -6.98 7.93 16.02
C VAL A 368 -7.46 7.97 17.46
N HIS A 369 -6.52 8.13 18.40
CA HIS A 369 -6.80 8.23 19.82
C HIS A 369 -5.95 9.35 20.43
N ASP A 370 -6.57 10.26 21.18
CA ASP A 370 -5.84 11.29 21.92
C ASP A 370 -5.72 10.84 23.38
N GLU A 371 -4.50 10.77 23.89
CA GLU A 371 -4.19 10.41 25.28
C GLU A 371 -3.70 11.67 26.01
N SER A 372 -4.46 12.11 27.00
CA SER A 372 -4.11 13.27 27.82
C SER A 372 -3.39 12.83 29.10
N SER A 373 -2.22 13.42 29.35
CA SER A 373 -1.48 13.28 30.60
C SER A 373 -1.19 14.65 31.21
N VAL A 374 -0.55 14.67 32.39
CA VAL A 374 -0.11 15.90 33.06
C VAL A 374 0.85 16.71 32.18
N ASP A 375 1.60 16.04 31.30
CA ASP A 375 2.62 16.64 30.44
C ASP A 375 2.09 17.11 29.07
N GLY A 376 0.78 16.96 28.82
CA GLY A 376 0.12 17.37 27.58
C GLY A 376 -0.70 16.26 26.93
N THR A 377 -1.26 16.54 25.74
CA THR A 377 -2.02 15.54 24.98
C THR A 377 -1.18 15.00 23.84
N VAL A 378 -1.11 13.68 23.73
CA VAL A 378 -0.44 12.98 22.63
C VAL A 378 -1.51 12.34 21.76
N ARG A 379 -1.47 12.62 20.46
CA ARG A 379 -2.28 11.96 19.46
C ARG A 379 -1.60 10.70 18.95
N HIS A 380 -2.32 9.59 19.00
CA HIS A 380 -1.89 8.28 18.53
C HIS A 380 -2.68 7.94 17.26
N GLU A 381 -1.98 7.84 16.13
CA GLU A 381 -2.57 7.46 14.85
C GLU A 381 -2.05 6.07 14.44
N ARG A 382 -2.96 5.10 14.27
CA ARG A 382 -2.61 3.72 13.91
C ARG A 382 -2.81 3.50 12.42
N TYR A 383 -1.84 2.87 11.76
CA TYR A 383 -1.84 2.64 10.31
C TYR A 383 -1.66 1.15 9.98
N ASN A 384 -2.18 0.72 8.84
CA ASN A 384 -1.90 -0.62 8.32
C ASN A 384 -0.52 -0.74 7.67
N GLY A 385 0.10 0.38 7.26
CA GLY A 385 1.44 0.35 6.72
C GLY A 385 2.13 1.71 6.57
N VAL A 386 3.41 1.63 6.25
CA VAL A 386 4.33 2.76 6.11
C VAL A 386 5.36 2.47 5.02
N TYR A 387 5.64 3.46 4.18
CA TYR A 387 6.88 3.49 3.40
C TYR A 387 7.96 4.07 4.30
N LEU A 388 8.78 3.21 4.90
CA LEU A 388 9.93 3.61 5.70
C LEU A 388 11.14 3.75 4.78
N GLY A 389 11.35 4.95 4.27
CA GLY A 389 12.41 5.23 3.33
C GLY A 389 12.25 4.46 2.02
N ALA A 390 13.17 3.52 1.78
CA ALA A 390 13.18 2.70 0.58
C ALA A 390 12.14 1.56 0.57
N GLU A 391 11.69 1.10 1.73
CA GLU A 391 10.93 -0.15 1.86
C GLU A 391 9.49 0.09 2.30
N MET A 392 8.57 -0.77 1.84
CA MET A 392 7.16 -0.76 2.24
C MET A 392 6.96 -1.79 3.35
N ILE A 393 6.49 -1.34 4.51
CA ILE A 393 6.30 -2.17 5.71
C ILE A 393 4.82 -2.12 6.12
N CYS A 394 4.22 -3.27 6.37
CA CYS A 394 2.83 -3.43 6.80
C CYS A 394 2.76 -4.09 8.18
N VAL A 395 1.60 -3.93 8.84
CA VAL A 395 1.26 -4.77 10.00
C VAL A 395 1.29 -6.24 9.58
N GLY A 396 1.87 -7.09 10.43
CA GLY A 396 2.11 -8.50 10.16
C GLY A 396 3.44 -8.81 9.46
N ASP A 397 4.20 -7.78 9.03
CA ASP A 397 5.53 -8.01 8.48
C ASP A 397 6.58 -8.28 9.57
N PRO A 398 7.58 -9.13 9.28
CA PRO A 398 8.82 -9.18 10.02
C PRO A 398 9.81 -8.09 9.57
N ILE A 399 10.42 -7.40 10.52
CA ILE A 399 11.48 -6.41 10.28
C ILE A 399 12.72 -6.72 11.12
N ARG A 400 13.91 -6.40 10.58
CA ARG A 400 15.16 -6.47 11.33
C ARG A 400 15.28 -5.25 12.24
N VAL A 401 15.67 -5.46 13.49
CA VAL A 401 15.79 -4.38 14.48
C VAL A 401 17.15 -4.40 15.18
N THR A 402 17.57 -3.25 15.70
CA THR A 402 18.77 -3.13 16.53
C THR A 402 18.68 -4.01 17.78
N PRO A 403 19.81 -4.55 18.27
CA PRO A 403 19.86 -5.17 19.59
C PRO A 403 19.38 -4.20 20.66
N THR A 404 18.48 -4.63 21.54
CA THR A 404 18.11 -3.83 22.71
C THR A 404 19.33 -3.72 23.61
N THR A 405 19.86 -2.52 23.83
CA THR A 405 20.96 -2.30 24.79
C THR A 405 20.46 -2.66 26.18
N PRO A 406 21.00 -3.69 26.86
CA PRO A 406 20.47 -4.09 28.15
C PRO A 406 20.99 -3.14 29.23
N THR A 407 20.22 -2.14 29.62
CA THR A 407 20.27 -1.66 31.01
C THR A 407 19.37 -2.60 31.82
N ALA A 408 19.98 -3.63 32.42
CA ALA A 408 19.38 -4.55 33.39
C ALA A 408 18.15 -5.37 32.91
N SER A 409 18.26 -6.08 31.78
CA SER A 409 17.23 -7.05 31.39
C SER A 409 17.36 -8.35 32.21
N PRO A 410 16.29 -8.90 32.80
CA PRO A 410 16.30 -10.20 33.48
C PRO A 410 16.33 -11.39 32.51
N PHE A 411 16.26 -11.13 31.19
CA PHE A 411 16.25 -12.16 30.15
C PHE A 411 17.67 -12.51 29.68
N PRO A 412 17.91 -13.78 29.26
CA PRO A 412 19.21 -14.19 28.78
C PRO A 412 19.67 -13.31 27.60
N PRO A 413 20.98 -13.02 27.50
CA PRO A 413 21.52 -12.20 26.43
C PRO A 413 21.28 -12.89 25.08
N VAL A 414 20.88 -12.09 24.08
CA VAL A 414 20.77 -12.54 22.70
C VAL A 414 22.15 -13.04 22.24
N PRO A 415 22.25 -14.18 21.53
CA PRO A 415 23.52 -14.67 21.02
C PRO A 415 24.25 -13.59 20.21
N GLN A 416 25.56 -13.47 20.42
CA GLN A 416 26.37 -12.48 19.73
C GLN A 416 26.26 -12.69 18.21
N GLY A 417 25.88 -11.64 17.48
CA GLY A 417 25.69 -11.68 16.02
C GLY A 417 24.32 -12.18 15.55
N ALA A 418 23.42 -12.60 16.44
CA ALA A 418 22.07 -13.00 16.03
C ALA A 418 21.28 -11.80 15.48
N THR A 419 20.57 -12.03 14.38
CA THR A 419 19.64 -11.04 13.82
C THR A 419 18.34 -11.05 14.63
N LEU A 420 17.98 -9.91 15.21
CA LEU A 420 16.69 -9.72 15.84
C LEU A 420 15.62 -9.36 14.80
N VAL A 421 14.50 -10.07 14.85
CA VAL A 421 13.38 -9.92 13.93
C VAL A 421 12.12 -9.57 14.73
N MET A 422 11.58 -8.37 14.55
CA MET A 422 10.31 -7.98 15.14
C MET A 422 9.16 -8.33 14.20
N LEU A 423 8.17 -9.09 14.68
CA LEU A 423 6.87 -9.24 14.03
C LEU A 423 5.98 -8.06 14.43
N ILE A 424 5.57 -7.25 13.45
CA ILE A 424 4.81 -6.03 13.71
C ILE A 424 3.34 -6.34 13.98
N HIS A 425 2.82 -5.87 15.10
CA HIS A 425 1.40 -5.89 15.43
C HIS A 425 0.73 -4.53 15.24
N GLU A 426 1.45 -3.44 15.51
CA GLU A 426 0.93 -2.09 15.32
C GLU A 426 2.00 -1.15 14.75
N ILE A 427 1.58 -0.27 13.85
CA ILE A 427 2.35 0.87 13.35
C ILE A 427 1.64 2.13 13.82
N VAL A 428 2.33 2.94 14.62
CA VAL A 428 1.74 4.10 15.30
C VAL A 428 2.57 5.35 15.04
N VAL A 429 1.92 6.44 14.66
CA VAL A 429 2.52 7.78 14.67
C VAL A 429 2.03 8.51 15.91
N LEU A 430 2.98 9.02 16.70
CA LEU A 430 2.71 9.85 17.88
C LEU A 430 2.96 11.31 17.55
N THR A 431 1.96 12.15 17.79
CA THR A 431 2.06 13.61 17.62
C THR A 431 1.73 14.29 18.93
N ARG A 432 2.69 15.00 19.53
CA ARG A 432 2.42 15.82 20.72
C ARG A 432 1.63 17.05 20.30
N LEU A 433 0.40 17.19 20.80
CA LEU A 433 -0.42 18.37 20.57
C LEU A 433 0.11 19.47 21.47
N SER A 434 0.66 20.53 20.87
CA SER A 434 1.34 21.61 21.60
C SER A 434 0.39 22.29 22.58
N GLN A 435 0.88 22.56 23.79
CA GLN A 435 0.25 23.59 24.64
C GLN A 435 0.49 24.97 23.99
N PRO A 436 -0.41 25.96 24.20
CA PRO A 436 -0.23 27.30 23.64
C PRO A 436 1.15 27.88 24.02
N GLY A 437 2.00 28.15 23.03
CA GLY A 437 3.34 28.74 23.21
C GLY A 437 4.53 27.75 23.25
N ALA A 438 4.30 26.44 23.21
CA ALA A 438 5.39 25.44 23.13
C ALA A 438 5.84 25.19 21.67
N PRO A 439 7.13 24.85 21.43
CA PRO A 439 7.60 24.42 20.11
C PRO A 439 6.85 23.17 19.64
N LEU A 440 6.49 23.13 18.35
CA LEU A 440 5.95 21.93 17.72
C LEU A 440 7.05 20.87 17.60
N GLU A 441 6.90 19.76 18.30
CA GLU A 441 7.77 18.58 18.12
C GLU A 441 7.33 17.79 16.88
N PRO A 442 8.29 17.26 16.09
CA PRO A 442 7.94 16.45 14.93
C PRO A 442 7.26 15.15 15.36
N PRO A 443 6.32 14.62 14.55
CA PRO A 443 5.68 13.34 14.83
C PRO A 443 6.72 12.22 14.82
N THR A 444 6.57 11.25 15.73
CA THR A 444 7.49 10.11 15.86
C THR A 444 6.79 8.81 15.44
N LEU A 445 7.51 7.96 14.70
CA LEU A 445 7.02 6.66 14.25
C LEU A 445 7.44 5.55 15.24
N GLN A 446 6.48 4.69 15.60
CA GLN A 446 6.70 3.52 16.45
C GLN A 446 6.17 2.25 15.79
N PHE A 447 6.99 1.19 15.87
CA PHE A 447 6.60 -0.19 15.59
C PHE A 447 6.42 -0.92 16.91
N ARG A 448 5.30 -1.63 17.07
CA ARG A 448 4.99 -2.41 18.27
C ARG A 448 4.76 -3.86 17.91
N GLY A 449 5.31 -4.77 18.70
CA GLY A 449 5.28 -6.18 18.37
C GLY A 449 6.14 -7.06 19.27
N ASN A 450 6.32 -8.31 18.83
CA ASN A 450 7.18 -9.29 19.50
C ASN A 450 8.50 -9.42 18.74
N ILE A 451 9.59 -9.67 19.46
CA ILE A 451 10.92 -9.85 18.88
C ILE A 451 11.33 -11.32 18.96
N PHE A 452 11.93 -11.82 17.90
CA PHE A 452 12.38 -13.18 17.74
C PHE A 452 13.81 -13.22 17.23
N TYR A 453 14.48 -14.33 17.49
CA TYR A 453 15.76 -14.67 16.89
C TYR A 453 15.86 -16.18 16.72
N MET A 454 16.83 -16.61 15.93
CA MET A 454 17.01 -18.01 15.62
C MET A 454 18.11 -18.66 16.46
N VAL A 455 17.86 -19.87 16.91
CA VAL A 455 18.84 -20.70 17.64
C VAL A 455 18.95 -22.07 16.98
N ARG A 456 20.19 -22.56 16.85
CA ARG A 456 20.49 -23.94 16.44
C ARG A 456 20.60 -24.82 17.71
N SER A 457 19.71 -25.78 17.88
CA SER A 457 19.66 -26.67 19.06
C SER A 457 19.33 -28.12 18.68
N GLY A 458 19.58 -29.04 19.60
CA GLY A 458 19.26 -30.46 19.44
C GLY A 458 17.76 -30.71 19.28
N THR A 459 17.40 -31.68 18.44
CA THR A 459 16.00 -32.07 18.18
C THR A 459 15.31 -32.75 19.36
N GLN A 460 16.10 -33.29 20.31
CA GLN A 460 15.58 -33.97 21.50
C GLN A 460 15.30 -33.01 22.68
N SER A 461 15.83 -31.79 22.64
CA SER A 461 15.71 -30.80 23.73
C SER A 461 15.41 -29.43 23.15
N LEU A 462 14.15 -29.01 23.24
CA LEU A 462 13.69 -27.73 22.72
C LEU A 462 14.34 -26.57 23.48
N PRO A 463 14.74 -25.48 22.78
CA PRO A 463 15.15 -24.24 23.43
C PRO A 463 14.04 -23.65 24.30
N GLU A 464 14.42 -22.91 25.33
CA GLU A 464 13.47 -22.08 26.08
C GLU A 464 12.82 -21.04 25.15
N ASN A 465 11.55 -20.74 25.40
CA ASN A 465 10.76 -19.74 24.66
C ASN A 465 10.67 -20.00 23.15
N VAL A 466 10.78 -21.28 22.73
CA VAL A 466 10.52 -21.68 21.34
C VAL A 466 9.08 -21.35 20.95
N VAL A 467 8.90 -20.87 19.71
CA VAL A 467 7.58 -20.57 19.16
C VAL A 467 7.38 -21.34 17.85
N THR A 468 6.16 -21.80 17.63
CA THR A 468 5.81 -22.48 16.38
C THR A 468 5.76 -21.47 15.23
N PRO A 469 6.42 -21.73 14.10
CA PRO A 469 6.50 -20.77 13.01
C PRO A 469 5.12 -20.47 12.38
N GLU A 470 4.18 -21.41 12.43
CA GLU A 470 2.81 -21.25 11.91
C GLU A 470 2.05 -20.13 12.62
N ALA A 471 2.36 -19.89 13.91
CA ALA A 471 1.77 -18.80 14.68
C ALA A 471 2.36 -17.42 14.33
N LEU A 472 3.53 -17.39 13.67
CA LEU A 472 4.27 -16.17 13.35
C LEU A 472 4.05 -15.70 11.90
N GLY A 473 3.63 -16.60 11.02
CA GLY A 473 3.25 -16.31 9.64
C GLY A 473 4.26 -16.79 8.58
N PRO A 474 3.96 -16.58 7.29
CA PRO A 474 4.62 -17.30 6.20
C PRO A 474 6.14 -17.08 6.11
N ALA A 475 6.64 -15.88 6.41
CA ALA A 475 8.08 -15.61 6.39
C ALA A 475 8.86 -16.44 7.42
N PHE A 476 8.30 -16.62 8.62
CA PHE A 476 8.92 -17.43 9.67
C PHE A 476 8.91 -18.92 9.33
N VAL A 477 7.80 -19.39 8.74
CA VAL A 477 7.64 -20.76 8.23
C VAL A 477 8.64 -21.06 7.12
N GLU A 478 8.70 -20.22 6.10
CA GLU A 478 9.60 -20.41 4.96
C GLU A 478 11.08 -20.34 5.40
N GLU A 479 11.43 -19.41 6.28
CA GLU A 479 12.82 -19.26 6.76
C GLU A 479 13.30 -20.50 7.53
N VAL A 480 12.51 -20.97 8.49
CA VAL A 480 12.91 -22.13 9.30
C VAL A 480 12.93 -23.41 8.46
N ALA A 481 11.99 -23.55 7.52
CA ALA A 481 11.97 -24.64 6.55
C ALA A 481 13.25 -24.64 5.69
N THR A 482 13.64 -23.48 5.14
CA THR A 482 14.87 -23.30 4.36
C THR A 482 16.09 -23.75 5.16
N ARG A 483 16.25 -23.22 6.37
CA ARG A 483 17.42 -23.50 7.21
C ARG A 483 17.50 -24.95 7.67
N ASN A 484 16.36 -25.57 7.98
CA ASN A 484 16.30 -26.98 8.37
C ASN A 484 16.50 -27.94 7.19
N ALA A 485 16.05 -27.57 5.99
CA ALA A 485 16.38 -28.33 4.77
C ALA A 485 17.91 -28.35 4.54
N LEU A 486 18.57 -27.22 4.77
CA LEU A 486 20.03 -27.05 4.64
C LEU A 486 20.81 -27.44 5.91
N GLN A 487 20.19 -28.07 6.90
CA GLN A 487 20.90 -28.55 8.08
C GLN A 487 21.59 -29.89 7.76
N ARG A 488 22.93 -29.91 7.79
CA ARG A 488 23.74 -31.12 7.60
C ARG A 488 23.52 -32.14 8.72
N ASP A 489 23.59 -31.68 9.96
CA ASP A 489 23.48 -32.52 11.15
C ASP A 489 22.01 -32.69 11.55
N LYS A 490 21.43 -33.86 11.25
CA LYS A 490 20.01 -34.15 11.49
C LYS A 490 19.66 -34.31 12.97
N THR A 491 20.65 -34.34 13.87
CA THR A 491 20.39 -34.26 15.32
C THR A 491 20.09 -32.84 15.77
N MET A 492 20.45 -31.84 14.96
CA MET A 492 20.25 -30.42 15.21
C MET A 492 19.14 -29.86 14.33
N ALA A 493 18.49 -28.81 14.80
CA ALA A 493 17.51 -28.04 14.05
C ALA A 493 17.59 -26.57 14.44
N TRP A 494 17.09 -25.73 13.55
CA TRP A 494 16.89 -24.32 13.76
C TRP A 494 15.49 -24.06 14.31
N TRP A 495 15.41 -23.17 15.29
CA TRP A 495 14.21 -22.83 16.03
C TRP A 495 14.06 -21.32 16.13
N TRP A 496 12.83 -20.82 16.02
CA TRP A 496 12.49 -19.46 16.40
C TRP A 496 12.28 -19.39 17.92
N VAL A 497 12.98 -18.45 18.56
CA VAL A 497 12.87 -18.18 19.99
C VAL A 497 12.38 -16.76 20.18
N GLN A 498 11.38 -16.58 21.04
CA GLN A 498 10.89 -15.27 21.41
C GLN A 498 11.83 -14.62 22.43
N TYR A 499 12.26 -13.40 22.13
CA TYR A 499 13.00 -12.56 23.05
C TYR A 499 12.02 -11.91 24.05
N ALA A 500 12.35 -12.01 25.34
CA ALA A 500 11.61 -11.40 26.45
C ALA A 500 10.07 -11.61 26.37
N PRO A 501 9.59 -12.87 26.39
CA PRO A 501 8.16 -13.16 26.25
C PRO A 501 7.34 -12.49 27.37
N GLY A 502 6.13 -12.05 27.01
CA GLY A 502 5.22 -11.37 27.94
C GLY A 502 5.45 -9.85 28.07
N GLN A 503 6.43 -9.28 27.37
CA GLN A 503 6.63 -7.82 27.32
C GLN A 503 6.35 -7.26 25.91
N PRO A 504 5.55 -6.18 25.79
CA PRO A 504 5.39 -5.49 24.51
C PRO A 504 6.69 -4.78 24.16
N HIS A 505 7.19 -4.98 22.95
CA HIS A 505 8.37 -4.27 22.46
C HIS A 505 7.94 -3.10 21.60
N VAL A 506 8.61 -1.96 21.79
CA VAL A 506 8.44 -0.76 20.97
C VAL A 506 9.78 -0.42 20.33
N ARG A 507 9.75 -0.04 19.06
CA ARG A 507 10.92 0.38 18.29
C ARG A 507 10.61 1.65 17.52
N GLY A 508 11.51 2.62 17.60
CA GLY A 508 11.45 3.82 16.76
C GLY A 508 11.97 3.53 15.37
N GLU A 509 11.74 4.45 14.43
CA GLU A 509 12.28 4.37 13.06
C GLU A 509 13.80 4.15 12.99
N GLN A 510 14.56 4.70 13.96
CA GLN A 510 16.03 4.61 14.03
C GLN A 510 16.49 3.21 14.42
N ASP A 511 15.62 2.44 15.08
CA ASP A 511 15.92 1.08 15.52
C ASP A 511 15.61 0.03 14.43
N VAL A 512 14.94 0.43 13.34
CA VAL A 512 14.57 -0.46 12.25
C VAL A 512 15.69 -0.51 11.20
N LEU A 513 16.28 -1.68 11.04
CA LEU A 513 17.39 -1.92 10.11
C LEU A 513 16.91 -2.17 8.67
N GLY A 514 15.65 -2.54 8.50
CA GLY A 514 14.97 -2.81 7.24
C GLY A 514 14.03 -4.01 7.34
N ARG A 515 13.36 -4.37 6.24
CA ARG A 515 12.56 -5.60 6.16
C ARG A 515 13.40 -6.85 6.44
N PHE A 516 12.76 -7.87 6.99
CA PHE A 516 13.29 -9.22 7.00
C PHE A 516 12.87 -9.93 5.71
N TYR A 517 13.83 -10.54 5.03
CA TYR A 517 13.59 -11.32 3.82
C TYR A 517 13.93 -12.78 4.12
N VAL A 518 13.10 -13.70 3.62
CA VAL A 518 13.40 -15.14 3.65
C VAL A 518 14.72 -15.36 2.90
N SER A 519 15.67 -16.05 3.55
CA SER A 519 17.04 -16.25 3.08
C SER A 519 17.08 -16.87 1.69
N GLU A 520 16.26 -17.89 1.42
CA GLU A 520 16.16 -18.51 0.09
C GLU A 520 15.76 -17.50 -0.98
N LYS A 521 14.69 -16.73 -0.74
CA LYS A 521 14.16 -15.78 -1.72
C LYS A 521 15.13 -14.63 -1.98
N LEU A 522 15.72 -14.09 -0.92
CA LEU A 522 16.72 -13.04 -1.04
C LEU A 522 17.96 -13.52 -1.79
N MET A 523 18.50 -14.67 -1.42
CA MET A 523 19.77 -15.17 -1.98
C MET A 523 19.64 -15.61 -3.43
N ASN A 524 18.49 -16.15 -3.83
CA ASN A 524 18.21 -16.41 -5.24
C ASN A 524 18.19 -15.13 -6.10
N ILE A 525 17.91 -13.97 -5.49
CA ILE A 525 17.97 -12.68 -6.18
C ILE A 525 19.39 -12.12 -6.13
N ILE A 526 20.01 -12.02 -4.95
CA ILE A 526 21.25 -11.25 -4.79
C ILE A 526 22.52 -12.01 -5.20
N GLU A 527 22.62 -13.29 -4.84
CA GLU A 527 23.78 -14.18 -5.10
C GLU A 527 23.34 -15.64 -5.37
N PRO A 528 22.63 -15.92 -6.48
CA PRO A 528 22.04 -17.24 -6.73
C PRO A 528 23.06 -18.37 -6.77
N GLY A 529 24.26 -18.13 -7.32
CA GLY A 529 25.34 -19.13 -7.34
C GLY A 529 25.81 -19.53 -5.94
N ARG A 530 25.79 -18.59 -4.98
CA ARG A 530 26.15 -18.89 -3.59
C ARG A 530 25.09 -19.73 -2.90
N TYR A 531 23.81 -19.39 -3.11
CA TYR A 531 22.68 -20.20 -2.61
C TYR A 531 22.74 -21.63 -3.14
N GLN A 532 22.98 -21.81 -4.44
CA GLN A 532 23.17 -23.14 -5.04
C GLN A 532 24.34 -23.89 -4.37
N GLY A 533 25.44 -23.22 -4.07
CA GLY A 533 26.55 -23.80 -3.32
C GLY A 533 26.20 -24.23 -1.89
N TRP A 534 25.24 -23.57 -1.22
CA TRP A 534 24.73 -24.01 0.08
C TRP A 534 23.88 -25.26 -0.03
N VAL A 535 22.99 -25.30 -1.03
CA VAL A 535 22.14 -26.45 -1.33
C VAL A 535 23.01 -27.69 -1.61
N GLN A 536 24.03 -27.55 -2.46
CA GLN A 536 24.96 -28.65 -2.78
C GLN A 536 25.72 -29.17 -1.54
N ARG A 537 26.07 -28.29 -0.60
CA ARG A 537 26.83 -28.64 0.60
C ARG A 537 25.95 -29.01 1.80
N ASN A 538 24.63 -28.91 1.68
CA ASN A 538 23.67 -28.98 2.78
C ASN A 538 24.14 -28.14 3.98
N GLN A 539 24.54 -26.91 3.72
CA GLN A 539 25.11 -26.04 4.73
C GLN A 539 24.80 -24.60 4.39
N LEU A 540 23.91 -23.99 5.17
CA LEU A 540 23.71 -22.55 5.14
C LEU A 540 24.88 -21.88 5.85
N GLU A 541 25.57 -20.99 5.15
CA GLU A 541 26.53 -20.08 5.77
C GLU A 541 25.75 -18.89 6.29
N GLU A 542 25.85 -18.59 7.59
CA GLU A 542 25.34 -17.30 8.06
C GLU A 542 26.29 -16.21 7.56
N PRO A 543 25.83 -15.32 6.68
CA PRO A 543 26.69 -14.27 6.17
C PRO A 543 27.04 -13.21 7.21
N PRO A 544 28.10 -12.42 6.97
CA PRO A 544 28.07 -11.04 7.40
C PRO A 544 26.93 -10.35 6.64
N ALA A 545 25.90 -9.88 7.34
CA ALA A 545 24.69 -9.23 6.83
C ALA A 545 24.71 -8.85 5.33
N TYR A 546 24.00 -9.60 4.48
CA TYR A 546 23.93 -9.35 3.02
C TYR A 546 23.26 -8.04 2.62
N LEU A 547 22.57 -7.42 3.56
CA LEU A 547 21.90 -6.17 3.38
C LEU A 547 22.51 -5.18 4.35
N ASN A 548 22.80 -3.98 3.84
CA ASN A 548 23.07 -2.84 4.65
C ASN A 548 21.92 -2.57 5.63
N ASN A 549 22.24 -1.84 6.68
CA ASN A 549 21.23 -1.28 7.56
C ASN A 549 20.72 0.02 6.95
N ARG A 550 19.42 0.28 7.09
CA ARG A 550 18.79 1.51 6.61
C ARG A 550 19.56 2.77 6.99
N ASN A 551 20.00 2.87 8.25
CA ASN A 551 20.70 4.04 8.79
C ASN A 551 22.08 4.28 8.15
N HIS A 552 22.69 3.26 7.55
CA HIS A 552 24.00 3.39 6.87
C HIS A 552 23.87 3.68 5.36
N SER A 553 22.65 3.61 4.82
CA SER A 553 22.38 3.82 3.38
C SER A 553 21.85 5.22 3.07
N GLY A 554 21.80 6.11 4.07
CA GLY A 554 21.38 7.53 4.01
C GLY A 554 22.43 8.50 4.56
N ALA A 555 22.24 9.80 4.39
CA ALA A 555 23.21 10.83 4.83
C ALA A 555 23.10 11.19 6.33
N GLY A 556 22.23 10.49 7.08
CA GLY A 556 22.05 10.69 8.52
C GLY A 556 21.20 11.90 8.92
N GLN A 557 20.61 12.63 7.96
CA GLN A 557 19.69 13.73 8.23
C GLN A 557 18.26 13.29 7.98
N PHE A 558 17.64 12.71 8.99
CA PHE A 558 16.25 12.28 8.92
C PHE A 558 15.32 13.49 8.74
N VAL A 559 14.52 13.47 7.67
CA VAL A 559 13.66 14.59 7.24
C VAL A 559 12.30 14.56 7.93
N GLY A 560 11.87 13.41 8.46
CA GLY A 560 10.57 13.27 9.10
C GLY A 560 9.49 12.65 8.21
N ARG A 561 8.26 12.78 8.69
CA ARG A 561 7.04 12.34 8.03
C ARG A 561 6.73 13.20 6.81
N ARG A 562 6.45 12.57 5.68
CA ARG A 562 5.85 13.19 4.48
C ARG A 562 4.37 12.79 4.36
N PRO A 563 3.52 13.61 3.70
CA PRO A 563 2.07 13.33 3.59
C PRO A 563 1.74 11.96 2.98
N GLY A 564 2.45 11.59 1.91
CA GLY A 564 2.26 10.32 1.19
C GLY A 564 3.50 9.95 0.38
N ARG A 565 3.51 8.77 -0.25
CA ARG A 565 4.63 8.27 -1.05
C ARG A 565 4.89 9.15 -2.27
N ALA A 566 3.83 9.67 -2.89
CA ALA A 566 3.97 10.63 -3.99
C ALA A 566 4.73 11.89 -3.54
N ALA A 567 4.48 12.39 -2.33
CA ALA A 567 5.20 13.53 -1.77
C ALA A 567 6.63 13.17 -1.33
N SER A 568 6.86 11.95 -0.83
CA SER A 568 8.20 11.44 -0.55
C SER A 568 9.07 11.37 -1.81
N LEU A 569 8.49 10.96 -2.93
CA LEU A 569 9.20 10.86 -4.22
C LEU A 569 9.33 12.24 -4.90
N GLY A 570 8.30 13.07 -4.87
CA GLY A 570 8.36 14.46 -5.35
C GLY A 570 9.00 14.61 -6.74
N GLN A 571 9.98 15.50 -6.85
CA GLN A 571 10.72 15.76 -8.10
C GLN A 571 11.81 14.73 -8.41
N VAL A 572 12.02 13.73 -7.54
CA VAL A 572 13.04 12.67 -7.72
C VAL A 572 12.69 11.74 -8.89
N VAL A 573 11.40 11.67 -9.25
CA VAL A 573 10.91 10.84 -10.36
C VAL A 573 10.10 11.69 -11.32
N SER A 574 10.16 11.33 -12.60
CA SER A 574 9.47 12.08 -13.67
C SER A 574 8.06 11.56 -13.97
N VAL A 575 7.66 10.47 -13.31
CA VAL A 575 6.31 9.89 -13.43
C VAL A 575 5.55 10.13 -12.14
N GLN A 576 4.25 10.34 -12.26
CA GLN A 576 3.39 10.44 -11.09
C GLN A 576 3.28 9.06 -10.44
N PHE A 577 3.64 8.98 -9.16
CA PHE A 577 3.35 7.79 -8.36
C PHE A 577 1.85 7.73 -8.07
N VAL A 578 1.23 6.59 -8.37
CA VAL A 578 -0.17 6.33 -8.08
C VAL A 578 -0.20 5.22 -7.03
N PRO A 579 -0.77 5.47 -5.83
CA PRO A 579 -0.92 4.44 -4.81
C PRO A 579 -1.69 3.23 -5.35
N PRO A 580 -1.29 1.99 -4.99
CA PRO A 580 -2.02 0.79 -5.38
C PRO A 580 -3.50 0.82 -4.97
N PRO A 581 -4.41 0.16 -5.70
CA PRO A 581 -5.81 0.05 -5.30
C PRO A 581 -5.97 -0.46 -3.85
N GLY A 582 -6.78 0.24 -3.05
CA GLY A 582 -6.96 -0.07 -1.62
C GLY A 582 -5.92 0.57 -0.68
N MET A 583 -4.93 1.30 -1.23
CA MET A 583 -4.02 2.14 -0.46
C MET A 583 -4.53 3.58 -0.43
N VAL A 584 -4.79 4.09 0.77
CA VAL A 584 -5.18 5.48 1.04
C VAL A 584 -4.04 6.15 1.78
N GLU A 585 -3.40 7.10 1.13
CA GLU A 585 -2.39 7.97 1.76
C GLU A 585 -3.05 9.16 2.47
N ASN A 586 -2.34 9.80 3.39
CA ASN A 586 -2.84 10.93 4.16
C ASN A 586 -2.82 12.26 3.39
#